data_AF-A0A812T0K7-F1
#
_entry.id   AF-A0A812T0K7-F1
#
_cell.length_a   1.000
_cell.length_b   1.000
_cell.length_c   1.000
_cell.angle_alpha   90.00
_cell.angle_beta   90.00
_cell.angle_gamma   90.00
#
_symmetry.space_group_name_H-M   'P 1'
#
loop_
_entity.id
_entity.type
_entity.pdbx_description
1 polymer ?
#
loop_
_entity_poly.entity_id
_entity_poly.type
_entity_poly.pdbx_seq_one_letter_code
_entity_poly.pdbx_strand_id
1 'polypeptide(L)'
;MRFSARLEASSLSQIKACEEPYFTLGRLQRISKQVLVALEYIHQLYLIHADLKPENILIKSYSRCEVKVIDFGSSCFVDDQLTNYVQSRSYRAPEVILGLSYDQKIDIWSLGCIVAELWAGFVLFQNDSVQSLLARIMGILGPLPAHMLATGRSVPQYFTQDGRLYRESQPLPSSASTPPGHSGTLWTLEVRSS
;
A
#
# COMPACT_ATOMS: atom_id res chain seq x y z
N MET A 1 -7.24 -16.17 13.84
CA MET A 1 -5.88 -15.60 14.00
C MET A 1 -5.71 -14.52 12.94
N ARG A 2 -5.68 -13.24 13.37
CA ARG A 2 -5.37 -12.09 12.51
C ARG A 2 -3.87 -12.08 12.23
N PHE A 3 -3.45 -11.67 11.03
CA PHE A 3 -2.04 -11.52 10.61
C PHE A 3 -1.24 -10.44 11.39
N SER A 4 -1.72 -9.99 12.55
CA SER A 4 -1.01 -9.03 13.40
C SER A 4 -0.10 -9.77 14.38
N ALA A 5 1.03 -10.26 13.90
CA ALA A 5 2.18 -10.56 14.75
C ALA A 5 3.04 -9.30 14.88
N ARG A 6 2.53 -8.29 15.59
CA ARG A 6 3.39 -7.29 16.22
C ARG A 6 4.03 -7.99 17.42
N LEU A 7 5.21 -8.55 17.23
CA LEU A 7 6.03 -9.05 18.33
C LEU A 7 6.54 -7.84 19.12
N GLU A 8 6.02 -7.69 20.33
CA GLU A 8 6.46 -6.69 21.29
C GLU A 8 7.95 -6.93 21.61
N ALA A 9 8.77 -5.95 21.22
CA ALA A 9 10.18 -5.90 21.52
C ALA A 9 10.38 -5.40 22.96
N SER A 10 10.32 -6.30 23.95
CA SER A 10 10.85 -6.04 25.30
C SER A 10 10.71 -7.26 26.22
N SER A 11 11.55 -8.29 26.02
CA SER A 11 12.01 -9.24 27.08
C SER A 11 12.76 -10.48 26.57
N LEU A 12 12.86 -10.72 25.25
CA LEU A 12 13.47 -11.93 24.69
C LEU A 12 14.87 -11.71 24.08
N SER A 13 15.80 -11.13 24.86
CA SER A 13 17.23 -11.19 24.51
C SER A 13 17.85 -12.58 24.78
N GLN A 14 17.06 -13.57 25.19
CA GLN A 14 17.49 -14.95 25.37
C GLN A 14 16.41 -15.89 24.82
N ILE A 15 16.79 -16.72 23.84
CA ILE A 15 16.01 -17.81 23.21
C ILE A 15 15.01 -17.38 22.12
N LYS A 16 15.47 -17.34 20.85
CA LYS A 16 14.73 -17.82 19.65
C LYS A 16 15.58 -17.67 18.37
N ALA A 17 16.72 -18.37 18.32
CA ALA A 17 17.54 -18.48 17.12
C ALA A 17 17.29 -19.80 16.33
N CYS A 18 16.30 -20.61 16.71
CA CYS A 18 16.13 -21.98 16.22
C CYS A 18 14.78 -22.33 15.57
N GLU A 19 13.90 -21.34 15.28
CA GLU A 19 12.69 -21.61 14.48
C GLU A 19 12.93 -21.13 13.04
N GLU A 20 12.98 -22.08 12.10
CA GLU A 20 12.98 -21.77 10.66
C GLU A 20 11.82 -20.84 10.32
N PRO A 21 12.06 -19.73 9.57
CA PRO A 21 11.02 -18.78 9.23
C PRO A 21 9.90 -19.47 8.46
N TYR A 22 8.64 -19.25 8.86
CA TYR A 22 7.52 -19.89 8.17
C TYR A 22 7.44 -19.49 6.69
N PHE A 23 7.70 -18.23 6.37
CA PHE A 23 7.61 -17.67 5.01
C PHE A 23 8.89 -17.88 4.21
N THR A 24 9.21 -19.14 3.93
CA THR A 24 10.27 -19.48 2.96
C THR A 24 9.81 -19.16 1.53
N LEU A 25 10.75 -18.95 0.60
CA LEU A 25 10.45 -18.69 -0.81
C LEU A 25 9.48 -19.73 -1.41
N GLY A 26 9.70 -21.02 -1.12
CA GLY A 26 8.85 -22.10 -1.61
C GLY A 26 7.42 -22.04 -1.04
N ARG A 27 7.25 -21.63 0.22
CA ARG A 27 5.92 -21.42 0.81
C ARG A 27 5.25 -20.17 0.25
N LEU A 28 5.99 -19.09 0.03
CA LEU A 28 5.46 -17.89 -0.63
C LEU A 28 4.95 -18.21 -2.03
N GLN A 29 5.72 -18.93 -2.86
CA GLN A 29 5.27 -19.39 -4.18
C GLN A 29 3.97 -20.22 -4.09
N ARG A 30 3.87 -21.11 -3.10
CA ARG A 30 2.68 -21.95 -2.87
C ARG A 30 1.46 -21.13 -2.41
N ILE A 31 1.66 -20.13 -1.56
CA ILE A 31 0.61 -19.19 -1.13
C ILE A 31 0.16 -18.34 -2.33
N SER A 32 1.09 -17.70 -3.04
CA SER A 32 0.80 -16.89 -4.23
C SER A 32 0.03 -17.68 -5.28
N LYS A 33 0.42 -18.93 -5.56
CA LYS A 33 -0.31 -19.80 -6.50
C LYS A 33 -1.75 -20.04 -6.06
N GLN A 34 -1.99 -20.32 -4.78
CA GLN A 34 -3.35 -20.55 -4.27
C GLN A 34 -4.21 -19.28 -4.33
N VAL A 35 -3.63 -18.11 -4.02
CA VAL A 35 -4.35 -16.83 -4.13
C VAL A 35 -4.62 -16.50 -5.60
N LEU A 36 -3.66 -16.70 -6.50
CA LEU A 36 -3.84 -16.50 -7.95
C LEU A 36 -4.94 -17.40 -8.51
N VAL A 37 -5.03 -18.67 -8.11
CA VAL A 37 -6.13 -19.57 -8.51
C VAL A 37 -7.48 -19.04 -8.03
N ALA A 38 -7.56 -18.49 -6.82
CA ALA A 38 -8.79 -17.88 -6.31
C ALA A 38 -9.15 -16.60 -7.07
N LEU A 39 -8.15 -15.73 -7.34
CA LEU A 39 -8.33 -14.50 -8.11
C LEU A 39 -8.75 -14.79 -9.55
N GLU A 40 -8.10 -15.73 -10.23
CA GLU A 40 -8.47 -16.17 -11.58
C GLU A 40 -9.94 -16.58 -11.65
N TYR A 41 -10.41 -17.38 -10.69
CA TYR A 41 -11.80 -17.81 -10.63
C TYR A 41 -12.78 -16.63 -10.50
N ILE A 42 -12.55 -15.71 -9.57
CA ILE A 42 -13.47 -14.56 -9.39
C ILE A 42 -13.37 -13.55 -10.54
N HIS A 43 -12.18 -13.37 -11.12
CA HIS A 43 -11.96 -12.46 -12.24
C HIS A 43 -12.65 -12.93 -13.51
N GLN A 44 -12.75 -14.25 -13.74
CA GLN A 44 -13.57 -14.86 -14.81
C GLN A 44 -15.08 -14.60 -14.64
N LEU A 45 -15.52 -14.32 -13.41
CA LEU A 45 -16.91 -13.92 -13.11
C LEU A 45 -17.09 -12.39 -13.14
N TYR A 46 -16.10 -11.65 -13.64
CA TYR A 46 -16.07 -10.18 -13.66
C TYR A 46 -16.17 -9.55 -12.26
N LEU A 47 -15.78 -10.29 -11.22
CA LEU A 47 -15.80 -9.82 -9.82
C LEU A 47 -14.40 -9.36 -9.40
N ILE A 48 -14.33 -8.18 -8.79
CA ILE A 48 -13.12 -7.62 -8.16
C ILE A 48 -13.22 -7.87 -6.66
N HIS A 49 -12.17 -8.42 -6.02
CA HIS A 49 -12.18 -8.61 -4.57
C HIS A 49 -12.18 -7.26 -3.84
N ALA A 50 -11.36 -6.32 -4.32
CA ALA A 50 -11.31 -4.92 -3.92
C ALA A 50 -10.90 -4.62 -2.47
N ASP A 51 -10.65 -5.62 -1.63
CA ASP A 51 -9.99 -5.47 -0.31
C ASP A 51 -9.00 -6.61 0.01
N LEU A 52 -8.16 -6.99 -0.94
CA LEU A 52 -7.16 -8.04 -0.71
C LEU A 52 -6.01 -7.51 0.16
N LYS A 53 -5.76 -8.20 1.28
CA LYS A 53 -4.74 -7.88 2.29
C LYS A 53 -4.38 -9.15 3.10
N PRO A 54 -3.28 -9.18 3.86
CA PRO A 54 -2.88 -10.37 4.62
C PRO A 54 -3.98 -10.90 5.53
N GLU A 55 -4.76 -10.02 6.17
CA GLU A 55 -5.87 -10.39 7.05
C GLU A 55 -6.97 -11.18 6.32
N ASN A 56 -7.09 -11.01 5.01
CA ASN A 56 -8.10 -11.63 4.15
C ASN A 56 -7.57 -12.88 3.40
N ILE A 57 -6.39 -13.39 3.78
CA ILE A 57 -5.86 -14.68 3.31
C ILE A 57 -5.76 -15.64 4.51
N LEU A 58 -6.78 -16.46 4.71
CA LEU A 58 -6.85 -17.36 5.86
C LEU A 58 -5.98 -18.61 5.65
N ILE A 59 -5.11 -18.92 6.62
CA ILE A 59 -4.39 -20.20 6.67
C ILE A 59 -5.38 -21.30 7.09
N LYS A 60 -5.71 -22.20 6.16
CA LYS A 60 -6.52 -23.40 6.41
C LYS A 60 -5.70 -24.50 7.09
N SER A 61 -4.45 -24.69 6.65
CA SER A 61 -3.53 -25.68 7.23
C SER A 61 -2.12 -25.13 7.24
N TYR A 62 -1.56 -24.96 8.44
CA TYR A 62 -0.20 -24.45 8.64
C TYR A 62 0.85 -25.45 8.14
N SER A 63 0.73 -26.73 8.49
CA SER A 63 1.69 -27.77 8.08
C SER A 63 1.70 -28.00 6.56
N ARG A 64 0.53 -27.96 5.92
CA ARG A 64 0.38 -28.17 4.47
C ARG A 64 0.51 -26.89 3.64
N CYS A 65 0.68 -25.73 4.28
CA CYS A 65 0.71 -24.42 3.63
C CYS A 65 -0.51 -24.24 2.69
N GLU A 66 -1.72 -24.44 3.25
CA GLU A 66 -2.99 -24.25 2.55
C GLU A 66 -3.64 -22.94 2.98
N VAL A 67 -4.07 -22.13 2.00
CA VAL A 67 -4.71 -20.83 2.25
C VAL A 67 -6.01 -20.68 1.47
N LYS A 68 -6.87 -19.76 1.93
CA LYS A 68 -8.12 -19.37 1.27
C LYS A 68 -8.29 -17.86 1.34
N VAL A 69 -8.71 -17.26 0.23
CA VAL A 69 -9.16 -15.85 0.21
C VAL A 69 -10.53 -15.78 0.88
N ILE A 70 -10.73 -14.78 1.73
CA ILE A 70 -11.96 -14.54 2.49
C ILE A 70 -12.35 -13.06 2.40
N ASP A 71 -13.55 -12.74 2.89
CA ASP A 71 -14.07 -11.36 3.04
C ASP A 71 -14.32 -10.62 1.72
N PHE A 72 -15.42 -10.99 1.07
CA PHE A 72 -15.94 -10.37 -0.15
C PHE A 72 -16.88 -9.18 0.14
N GLY A 73 -16.87 -8.63 1.35
CA GLY A 73 -17.78 -7.56 1.76
C GLY A 73 -17.56 -6.23 1.03
N SER A 74 -16.39 -6.04 0.42
CA SER A 74 -16.05 -4.88 -0.40
C SER A 74 -16.04 -5.18 -1.91
N SER A 75 -16.37 -6.42 -2.30
CA SER A 75 -16.27 -6.85 -3.70
C SER A 75 -17.34 -6.19 -4.56
N CYS A 76 -17.01 -5.96 -5.83
CA CYS A 76 -17.88 -5.32 -6.82
C CYS A 76 -17.64 -5.95 -8.20
N PHE A 77 -18.63 -5.85 -9.07
CA PHE A 77 -18.48 -6.22 -10.48
C PHE A 77 -17.80 -5.10 -11.26
N VAL A 78 -17.06 -5.45 -12.32
CA VAL A 78 -16.37 -4.47 -13.18
C VAL A 78 -17.35 -3.45 -13.80
N ASP A 79 -18.60 -3.86 -14.05
CA ASP A 79 -19.65 -3.02 -14.65
C ASP A 79 -20.44 -2.18 -13.63
N ASP A 80 -20.15 -2.30 -12.33
CA ASP A 80 -20.80 -1.49 -11.29
C ASP A 80 -20.36 -0.02 -11.37
N GLN A 81 -21.06 0.86 -10.64
CA GLN A 81 -20.59 2.23 -10.41
C GLN A 81 -19.37 2.21 -9.47
N LEU A 82 -18.20 2.01 -10.05
CA LEU A 82 -16.94 1.91 -9.34
C LEU A 82 -16.60 3.21 -8.59
N THR A 83 -16.33 3.08 -7.28
CA THR A 83 -15.91 4.17 -6.41
C THR A 83 -14.39 4.30 -6.38
N ASN A 84 -13.87 5.51 -6.19
CA ASN A 84 -12.42 5.73 -6.01
C ASN A 84 -11.92 5.34 -4.61
N TYR A 85 -12.81 4.94 -3.69
CA TYR A 85 -12.45 4.58 -2.32
C TYR A 85 -12.57 3.06 -2.08
N VAL A 86 -11.80 2.29 -2.83
CA VAL A 86 -11.65 0.83 -2.66
C VAL A 86 -10.25 0.49 -2.13
N GLN A 87 -10.04 -0.77 -1.72
CA GLN A 87 -8.82 -1.33 -1.17
C GLN A 87 -8.36 -0.71 0.17
N SER A 88 -7.81 -1.56 1.02
CA SER A 88 -7.03 -1.13 2.18
C SER A 88 -5.79 -0.34 1.73
N ARG A 89 -5.50 0.78 2.41
CA ARG A 89 -4.62 1.86 1.92
C ARG A 89 -3.21 1.39 1.51
N SER A 90 -2.58 0.50 2.26
CA SER A 90 -1.22 0.01 1.97
C SER A 90 -1.14 -1.00 0.82
N TYR A 91 -2.29 -1.53 0.37
CA TYR A 91 -2.40 -2.50 -0.72
C TYR A 91 -3.15 -1.91 -1.92
N ARG A 92 -3.38 -0.59 -1.91
CA ARG A 92 -4.16 0.13 -2.91
C ARG A 92 -3.34 0.41 -4.15
N ALA A 93 -3.93 0.16 -5.32
CA ALA A 93 -3.29 0.32 -6.61
C ALA A 93 -3.13 1.80 -6.99
N PRO A 94 -2.06 2.17 -7.72
CA PRO A 94 -1.82 3.56 -8.12
C PRO A 94 -2.96 4.13 -8.97
N GLU A 95 -3.58 3.33 -9.85
CA GLU A 95 -4.74 3.74 -10.63
C GLU A 95 -5.94 4.15 -9.77
N VAL A 96 -6.16 3.47 -8.64
CA VAL A 96 -7.20 3.83 -7.67
C VAL A 96 -6.83 5.13 -6.95
N ILE A 97 -5.58 5.28 -6.53
CA ILE A 97 -5.09 6.50 -5.86
C ILE A 97 -5.23 7.73 -6.77
N LEU A 98 -4.85 7.59 -8.04
CA LEU A 98 -4.87 8.65 -9.04
C LEU A 98 -6.27 8.92 -9.60
N GLY A 99 -7.28 8.13 -9.21
CA GLY A 99 -8.65 8.26 -9.66
C GLY A 99 -8.84 7.96 -11.14
N LEU A 100 -8.09 6.99 -11.66
CA LEU A 100 -8.25 6.43 -13.01
C LEU A 100 -9.34 5.36 -13.02
N SER A 101 -9.76 4.95 -14.23
CA SER A 101 -10.53 3.71 -14.38
C SER A 101 -9.65 2.52 -13.99
N TYR A 102 -10.26 1.54 -13.34
CA TYR A 102 -9.58 0.34 -12.88
C TYR A 102 -10.46 -0.89 -13.12
N ASP A 103 -9.85 -2.07 -13.06
CA ASP A 103 -10.49 -3.36 -13.27
C ASP A 103 -9.99 -4.38 -12.22
N GLN A 104 -10.14 -5.67 -12.50
CA GLN A 104 -9.67 -6.76 -11.64
C GLN A 104 -8.16 -6.70 -11.30
N LYS A 105 -7.34 -5.96 -12.08
CA LYS A 105 -5.88 -5.90 -11.88
C LYS A 105 -5.48 -5.20 -10.59
N ILE A 106 -6.38 -4.44 -9.96
CA ILE A 106 -6.11 -3.86 -8.64
C ILE A 106 -5.85 -4.96 -7.58
N ASP A 107 -6.48 -6.14 -7.71
CA ASP A 107 -6.24 -7.27 -6.80
C ASP A 107 -4.86 -7.88 -7.01
N ILE A 108 -4.36 -7.85 -8.25
CA ILE A 108 -3.00 -8.32 -8.58
C ILE A 108 -1.95 -7.39 -7.97
N TRP A 109 -2.21 -6.08 -8.00
CA TRP A 109 -1.37 -5.11 -7.28
C TRP A 109 -1.35 -5.40 -5.77
N SER A 110 -2.52 -5.57 -5.16
CA SER A 110 -2.62 -5.93 -3.74
C SER A 110 -1.84 -7.20 -3.42
N LEU A 111 -1.96 -8.25 -4.25
CA LEU A 111 -1.21 -9.49 -4.06
C LEU A 111 0.31 -9.27 -4.14
N GLY A 112 0.79 -8.45 -5.07
CA GLY A 112 2.22 -8.10 -5.15
C GLY A 112 2.73 -7.46 -3.86
N CYS A 113 1.95 -6.53 -3.29
CA CYS A 113 2.25 -5.90 -2.01
C CYS A 113 2.29 -6.93 -0.87
N ILE A 114 1.31 -7.83 -0.81
CA ILE A 114 1.22 -8.89 0.21
C ILE A 114 2.43 -9.84 0.12
N VAL A 115 2.79 -10.30 -1.07
CA VAL A 115 3.92 -11.23 -1.24
C VAL A 115 5.23 -10.59 -0.81
N ALA A 116 5.45 -9.31 -1.17
CA ALA A 116 6.61 -8.55 -0.73
C ALA A 116 6.63 -8.36 0.80
N GLU A 117 5.48 -8.07 1.42
CA GLU A 117 5.37 -7.93 2.87
C GLU A 117 5.65 -9.25 3.60
N LEU A 118 5.11 -10.37 3.12
CA LEU A 118 5.37 -11.69 3.71
C LEU A 118 6.84 -12.12 3.57
N TRP A 119 7.53 -11.68 2.52
CA TRP A 119 8.96 -11.90 2.35
C TRP A 119 9.81 -11.00 3.26
N ALA A 120 9.50 -9.70 3.28
CA ALA A 120 10.31 -8.69 3.97
C ALA A 120 10.03 -8.62 5.49
N GLY A 121 8.84 -9.08 5.93
CA GLY A 121 8.38 -9.00 7.31
C GLY A 121 7.82 -7.62 7.71
N PHE A 122 7.66 -6.70 6.76
CA PHE A 122 7.08 -5.37 6.97
C PHE A 122 6.27 -4.92 5.75
N VAL A 123 5.28 -4.06 5.98
CA VAL A 123 4.41 -3.51 4.93
C VAL A 123 5.24 -2.79 3.86
N LEU A 124 5.17 -3.24 2.60
CA LEU A 124 5.98 -2.71 1.49
C LEU A 124 5.74 -1.20 1.29
N PHE A 125 4.46 -0.80 1.25
CA PHE A 125 4.06 0.58 1.05
C PHE A 125 3.29 1.11 2.27
N GLN A 126 4.03 1.58 3.27
CA GLN A 126 3.44 2.23 4.45
C GLN A 126 2.71 3.51 4.06
N ASN A 127 1.46 3.62 4.51
CA ASN A 127 0.58 4.74 4.19
C ASN A 127 0.51 5.75 5.37
N ASP A 128 1.55 6.55 5.53
CA ASP A 128 1.53 7.72 6.44
C ASP A 128 0.65 8.84 5.86
N SER A 129 0.58 8.91 4.53
CA SER A 129 -0.24 9.81 3.71
C SER A 129 -0.30 9.27 2.27
N VAL A 130 -1.20 9.79 1.44
CA VAL A 130 -1.26 9.42 0.01
C VAL A 130 0.04 9.82 -0.72
N GLN A 131 0.60 10.98 -0.44
CA GLN A 131 1.85 11.43 -1.05
C GLN A 131 3.04 10.53 -0.64
N SER A 132 3.17 10.17 0.64
CA SER A 132 4.24 9.26 1.06
C SER A 132 4.08 7.88 0.42
N LEU A 133 2.84 7.40 0.25
CA LEU A 133 2.54 6.16 -0.46
C LEU A 133 3.00 6.24 -1.92
N LEU A 134 2.62 7.29 -2.65
CA LEU A 134 3.04 7.54 -4.03
C LEU A 134 4.57 7.68 -4.17
N ALA A 135 5.22 8.38 -3.24
CA ALA A 135 6.67 8.54 -3.20
C ALA A 135 7.38 7.19 -3.02
N ARG A 136 6.87 6.31 -2.14
CA ARG A 136 7.44 4.96 -1.96
C ARG A 136 7.25 4.09 -3.20
N ILE A 137 6.07 4.14 -3.83
CA ILE A 137 5.81 3.45 -5.10
C ILE A 137 6.82 3.90 -6.15
N MET A 138 6.99 5.22 -6.32
CA MET A 138 7.91 5.78 -7.31
C MET A 138 9.38 5.51 -6.99
N GLY A 139 9.75 5.49 -5.72
CA GLY A 139 11.11 5.21 -5.27
C GLY A 139 11.53 3.76 -5.48
N ILE A 140 10.58 2.80 -5.41
CA ILE A 140 10.87 1.37 -5.55
C ILE A 140 10.68 0.89 -7.01
N LEU A 141 9.60 1.30 -7.66
CA LEU A 141 9.22 0.81 -8.99
C LEU A 141 9.62 1.76 -10.13
N GLY A 142 10.13 2.95 -9.80
CA GLY A 142 10.40 4.00 -10.78
C GLY A 142 9.20 4.93 -11.00
N PRO A 143 9.35 5.96 -11.86
CA PRO A 143 8.34 6.98 -12.06
C PRO A 143 7.02 6.39 -12.57
N LEU A 144 5.90 6.98 -12.15
CA LEU A 144 4.58 6.62 -12.68
C LEU A 144 4.54 6.90 -14.20
N PRO A 145 3.89 6.03 -14.99
CA PRO A 145 3.71 6.27 -16.41
C PRO A 145 3.06 7.62 -16.71
N ALA A 146 3.58 8.35 -17.70
CA ALA A 146 3.11 9.70 -18.03
C ALA A 146 1.60 9.77 -18.32
N HIS A 147 1.03 8.74 -18.95
CA HIS A 147 -0.40 8.70 -19.25
C HIS A 147 -1.27 8.66 -17.97
N MET A 148 -0.79 8.03 -16.89
CA MET A 148 -1.51 7.99 -15.61
C MET A 148 -1.56 9.38 -14.97
N LEU A 149 -0.46 10.13 -15.06
CA LEU A 149 -0.39 11.51 -14.57
C LEU A 149 -1.23 12.47 -15.42
N ALA A 150 -1.30 12.24 -16.74
CA ALA A 150 -2.06 13.11 -17.63
C ALA A 150 -3.60 12.96 -17.50
N THR A 151 -4.08 11.77 -17.11
CA THR A 151 -5.51 11.44 -17.15
C THR A 151 -6.15 11.19 -15.77
N GLY A 152 -5.33 11.06 -14.72
CA GLY A 152 -5.82 10.79 -13.37
C GLY A 152 -6.59 11.97 -12.77
N ARG A 153 -7.85 11.75 -12.40
CA ARG A 153 -8.73 12.78 -11.84
C ARG A 153 -8.22 13.36 -10.51
N SER A 154 -7.48 12.57 -9.73
CA SER A 154 -6.92 12.99 -8.45
C SER A 154 -5.47 13.50 -8.56
N VAL A 155 -4.85 13.45 -9.74
CA VAL A 155 -3.46 13.90 -9.94
C VAL A 155 -3.22 15.33 -9.45
N PRO A 156 -4.11 16.32 -9.72
CA PRO A 156 -3.90 17.70 -9.26
C PRO A 156 -3.86 17.86 -7.73
N GLN A 157 -4.27 16.85 -6.96
CA GLN A 157 -4.21 16.88 -5.48
C GLN A 157 -2.82 16.51 -4.94
N TYR A 158 -1.99 15.86 -5.77
CA TYR A 158 -0.73 15.25 -5.33
C TYR A 158 0.47 15.70 -6.16
N PHE A 159 0.27 16.11 -7.41
CA PHE A 159 1.32 16.48 -8.34
C PHE A 159 1.16 17.91 -8.85
N THR A 160 2.29 18.59 -9.00
CA THR A 160 2.39 19.88 -9.69
C THR A 160 2.22 19.71 -11.20
N GLN A 161 2.07 20.82 -11.93
CA GLN A 161 1.96 20.79 -13.40
C GLN A 161 3.21 20.21 -14.09
N ASP A 162 4.38 20.34 -13.48
CA ASP A 162 5.64 19.73 -13.95
C ASP A 162 5.82 18.27 -13.48
N GLY A 163 4.78 17.65 -12.93
CA GLY A 163 4.76 16.23 -12.56
C GLY A 163 5.52 15.91 -11.28
N ARG A 164 5.83 16.91 -10.45
CA ARG A 164 6.52 16.70 -9.16
C ARG A 164 5.50 16.45 -8.08
N LEU A 165 5.77 15.45 -7.25
CA LEU A 165 4.96 15.17 -6.08
C LEU A 165 5.13 16.30 -5.07
N TYR A 166 4.04 16.86 -4.58
CA TYR A 166 4.07 17.89 -3.54
C TYR A 166 3.11 17.54 -2.40
N ARG A 167 3.41 18.07 -1.22
CA ARG A 167 2.51 18.06 -0.07
C ARG A 167 2.36 19.49 0.40
N GLU A 168 1.13 19.98 0.46
CA GLU A 168 0.86 21.27 1.06
C GLU A 168 1.25 21.22 2.54
N SER A 169 2.16 22.11 2.95
CA SER A 169 2.51 22.25 4.36
C SER A 169 1.27 22.70 5.11
N GLN A 170 0.91 22.03 6.22
CA GLN A 170 -0.10 22.59 7.10
C GLN A 170 0.31 24.01 7.49
N PRO A 171 -0.61 24.99 7.45
CA PRO A 171 -0.29 26.32 7.93
C PRO A 171 0.23 26.20 9.36
N LEU A 172 1.37 26.87 9.62
CA LEU A 172 1.89 26.97 10.97
C LEU A 172 0.75 27.41 11.90
N PRO A 173 0.57 26.76 13.07
CA PRO A 173 -0.45 27.20 14.00
C PRO A 173 -0.25 28.69 14.28
N SER A 174 -1.33 29.45 14.21
CA SER A 174 -1.38 30.92 14.36
C SER A 174 -0.95 31.43 15.75
N SER A 175 -0.31 30.59 16.56
CA SER A 175 0.22 30.87 17.89
C SER A 175 1.75 30.74 17.98
N ALA A 176 2.49 30.65 16.86
CA ALA A 176 3.90 30.99 16.89
C ALA A 176 4.02 32.51 17.06
N SER A 177 3.88 32.96 18.31
CA SER A 177 4.19 34.34 18.71
C SER A 177 5.60 34.66 18.21
N THR A 178 5.69 35.58 17.27
CA THR A 178 6.94 36.24 16.91
C THR A 178 7.58 36.73 18.20
N PRO A 179 8.80 36.29 18.57
CA PRO A 179 9.49 36.95 19.67
C PRO A 179 9.67 38.43 19.26
N PRO A 180 9.40 39.38 20.16
CA PRO A 180 9.46 40.79 19.83
C PRO A 180 10.92 41.17 19.59
N GLY A 181 11.22 41.58 18.35
CA GLY A 181 12.49 42.19 17.98
C GLY A 181 13.35 41.31 17.08
N HIS A 182 13.22 41.49 15.77
CA HIS A 182 14.26 42.11 14.95
C HIS A 182 13.75 42.21 13.51
N SER A 183 13.67 43.44 13.02
CA SER A 183 13.51 43.78 11.62
C SER A 183 14.69 43.19 10.83
N GLY A 184 14.42 42.20 9.99
CA GLY A 184 15.45 41.61 9.13
C GLY A 184 14.93 40.40 8.35
N THR A 185 14.79 40.59 7.05
CA THR A 185 14.50 39.57 6.03
C THR A 185 15.43 38.36 6.17
N LEU A 186 14.89 37.14 6.29
CA LEU A 186 15.61 35.88 6.03
C LEU A 186 14.62 34.75 5.75
N TRP A 187 14.40 34.47 4.47
CA TRP A 187 13.83 33.19 4.03
C TRP A 187 14.97 32.15 4.04
N THR A 188 14.90 31.13 4.89
CA THR A 188 15.81 29.98 4.78
C THR A 188 15.16 28.91 3.91
N LEU A 189 15.72 28.73 2.71
CA LEU A 189 15.57 27.54 1.88
C LEU A 189 16.17 26.34 2.62
N GLU A 190 15.35 25.43 3.14
CA GLU A 190 15.83 24.08 3.48
C GLU A 190 15.81 23.22 2.21
N VAL A 191 16.95 23.18 1.53
CA VAL A 191 17.30 22.09 0.62
C VAL A 191 17.72 20.91 1.50
N ARG A 192 16.88 19.87 1.59
CA ARG A 192 17.32 18.59 2.15
C ARG A 192 17.85 17.70 1.03
N SER A 193 19.17 17.61 0.98
CA SER A 193 19.93 16.66 0.19
C SER A 193 20.28 15.42 1.03
N SER A 194 20.02 14.26 0.43
CA SER A 194 20.43 12.87 0.78
C SER A 194 19.68 12.19 1.93
#